data_AF-A0AAJ7W7A7-F1
#
_entry.id   AF-A0AAJ7W7A7-F1
#
_cell.length_a   1.000
_cell.length_b   1.000
_cell.length_c   1.000
_cell.angle_alpha   90.00
_cell.angle_beta   90.00
_cell.angle_gamma   90.00
#
_symmetry.space_group_name_H-M   'P 1'
#
loop_
_entity.id
_entity.type
_entity.pdbx_description
1 polymer ?
#
loop_
_entity_poly.entity_id
_entity_poly.type
_entity_poly.pdbx_seq_one_letter_code
_entity_poly.pdbx_strand_id
1 'polypeptide(L)'
;MQRKENFTIEEKALVVQFVSDNRDILENKANNTRLQKSRRDKWMELTEKMAATGIKRDWKDIRGAYQRWKLAAKKTISCYRKHATGTGGGPALPEPSGLDFTISEICPEDFVEDENPHDSDSLRRTNPTLNTVEKSENEVTYELDPTTG
;
A
#
# COMPACT_ATOMS: atom_id res chain seq x y z
N MET A 1 21.64 -17.31 -21.64
CA MET A 1 20.47 -17.09 -20.77
C MET A 1 19.47 -16.24 -21.56
N GLN A 2 18.26 -16.75 -21.79
CA GLN A 2 17.22 -16.02 -22.51
C GLN A 2 16.33 -15.31 -21.49
N ARG A 3 16.14 -14.00 -21.64
CA ARG A 3 15.26 -13.23 -20.75
C ARG A 3 13.82 -13.65 -20.99
N LYS A 4 13.09 -13.94 -19.91
CA LYS A 4 11.65 -14.17 -19.98
C LYS A 4 10.94 -12.84 -20.29
N GLU A 5 9.86 -12.92 -21.05
CA GLU A 5 9.03 -11.76 -21.38
C GLU A 5 8.46 -11.09 -20.11
N ASN A 6 8.39 -9.76 -20.13
CA ASN A 6 7.87 -8.96 -19.04
C ASN A 6 6.34 -9.06 -18.97
N PHE A 7 5.78 -8.81 -17.79
CA PHE A 7 4.33 -8.73 -17.63
C PHE A 7 3.79 -7.43 -18.24
N THR A 8 2.77 -7.54 -19.10
CA THR A 8 2.04 -6.39 -19.66
C THR A 8 1.19 -5.69 -18.59
N ILE A 9 0.61 -4.55 -18.92
CA ILE A 9 -0.23 -3.79 -17.99
C ILE A 9 -1.52 -4.58 -17.70
N GLU A 10 -2.11 -5.18 -18.74
CA GLU A 10 -3.33 -5.98 -18.66
C GLU A 10 -3.10 -7.22 -17.80
N GLU A 11 -1.97 -7.90 -17.97
CA GLU A 11 -1.60 -9.05 -17.16
C GLU A 11 -1.41 -8.68 -15.68
N LYS A 12 -0.75 -7.54 -15.42
CA LYS A 12 -0.60 -7.04 -14.05
C LYS A 12 -1.95 -6.74 -13.42
N ALA A 13 -2.85 -6.08 -14.14
CA ALA A 13 -4.19 -5.77 -13.67
C ALA A 13 -4.99 -7.04 -13.34
N LEU A 14 -4.95 -8.07 -14.21
CA LEU A 14 -5.60 -9.35 -13.96
C LEU A 14 -5.08 -10.03 -12.68
N VAL A 15 -3.76 -10.04 -12.49
CA VAL A 15 -3.14 -10.65 -11.31
C VAL A 15 -3.53 -9.88 -10.04
N VAL A 16 -3.44 -8.56 -10.05
CA VAL A 16 -3.76 -7.73 -8.88
C VAL A 16 -5.24 -7.83 -8.53
N GLN A 17 -6.14 -7.79 -9.51
CA GLN A 17 -7.57 -7.98 -9.30
C GLN A 17 -7.86 -9.34 -8.68
N PHE A 18 -7.30 -10.42 -9.23
CA PHE A 18 -7.51 -11.76 -8.69
C PHE A 18 -7.00 -11.90 -7.24
N VAL A 19 -5.88 -11.26 -6.91
CA VAL A 19 -5.38 -11.25 -5.53
C VAL A 19 -6.31 -10.47 -4.60
N SER A 20 -6.84 -9.33 -5.05
CA SER A 20 -7.84 -8.57 -4.30
C SER A 20 -9.08 -9.43 -4.01
N ASP A 21 -9.61 -10.10 -5.03
CA ASP A 21 -10.80 -10.96 -4.92
C ASP A 21 -10.61 -12.19 -4.02
N ASN A 22 -9.36 -12.61 -3.78
CA ASN A 22 -9.00 -13.81 -3.00
C ASN A 22 -8.02 -13.48 -1.85
N ARG A 23 -8.08 -12.24 -1.34
CA ARG A 23 -7.17 -11.69 -0.31
C ARG A 23 -7.09 -12.57 0.94
N ASP A 24 -8.23 -13.04 1.42
CA ASP A 24 -8.41 -13.88 2.61
C ASP A 24 -7.67 -15.23 2.54
N ILE A 25 -7.30 -15.68 1.34
CA ILE A 25 -6.49 -16.87 1.11
C ILE A 25 -5.04 -16.49 0.79
N LEU A 26 -4.87 -15.61 -0.21
CA LEU A 26 -3.57 -15.32 -0.81
C LEU A 26 -2.67 -14.45 0.06
N GLU A 27 -3.26 -13.57 0.86
CA GLU A 27 -2.57 -12.60 1.71
C GLU A 27 -2.69 -12.91 3.21
N ASN A 28 -3.44 -13.95 3.55
CA ASN A 28 -3.49 -14.45 4.91
C ASN A 28 -2.08 -14.87 5.37
N LYS A 29 -1.66 -14.40 6.55
CA LYS A 29 -0.30 -14.63 7.09
C LYS A 29 -0.18 -15.94 7.89
N ALA A 30 -1.27 -16.68 8.09
CA ALA A 30 -1.24 -17.92 8.87
C ALA A 30 -0.38 -19.01 8.21
N ASN A 31 0.30 -19.81 9.03
CA ASN A 31 1.15 -20.90 8.56
C ASN A 31 0.49 -22.27 8.81
N ASN A 32 -0.47 -22.63 7.95
CA ASN A 32 -1.16 -23.91 8.02
C ASN A 32 -1.03 -24.65 6.68
N THR A 33 -0.71 -25.95 6.72
CA THR A 33 -0.61 -26.82 5.53
C THR A 33 -1.83 -26.74 4.63
N ARG A 34 -3.04 -26.70 5.19
CA ARG A 34 -4.29 -26.55 4.42
C ARG A 34 -4.30 -25.23 3.66
N LEU A 35 -3.93 -24.13 4.32
CA LEU A 35 -3.89 -22.81 3.72
C LEU A 35 -2.78 -22.69 2.65
N GLN A 36 -1.61 -23.31 2.87
CA GLN A 36 -0.56 -23.37 1.86
C GLN A 36 -1.04 -24.09 0.59
N LYS A 37 -1.79 -25.18 0.75
CA LYS A 37 -2.43 -25.88 -0.36
C LYS A 37 -3.46 -24.96 -1.05
N SER A 38 -4.35 -24.32 -0.30
CA SER A 38 -5.34 -23.39 -0.86
C SER A 38 -4.70 -22.22 -1.63
N ARG A 39 -3.60 -21.63 -1.13
CA ARG A 39 -2.86 -20.59 -1.84
C ARG A 39 -2.31 -21.10 -3.16
N ARG A 40 -1.66 -22.27 -3.15
CA ARG A 40 -1.13 -22.89 -4.37
C ARG A 40 -2.26 -23.14 -5.37
N ASP A 41 -3.36 -23.71 -4.92
CA ASP A 41 -4.50 -24.04 -5.77
C ASP A 41 -5.13 -22.76 -6.37
N LYS A 42 -5.17 -21.65 -5.62
CA LYS A 42 -5.58 -20.33 -6.14
C LYS A 42 -4.64 -19.74 -7.18
N TRP A 43 -3.32 -19.89 -7.00
CA TRP A 43 -2.36 -19.47 -8.03
C TRP A 43 -2.48 -20.30 -9.31
N MET A 44 -2.77 -21.60 -9.20
CA MET A 44 -3.02 -22.47 -10.35
C MET A 44 -4.32 -22.08 -11.07
N GLU A 45 -5.39 -21.79 -10.32
CA GLU A 45 -6.66 -21.28 -10.87
C GLU A 45 -6.44 -20.01 -11.71
N LEU A 46 -5.60 -19.08 -11.23
CA LEU A 46 -5.24 -17.89 -11.99
C LEU A 46 -4.46 -18.22 -13.27
N THR A 47 -3.50 -19.14 -13.21
CA THR A 47 -2.78 -19.61 -14.42
C THR A 47 -3.75 -20.19 -15.44
N GLU A 48 -4.73 -21.00 -15.02
CA GLU A 48 -5.74 -21.58 -15.92
C GLU A 48 -6.62 -20.49 -16.55
N LYS A 49 -7.06 -19.51 -15.77
CA LYS A 49 -7.83 -18.36 -16.26
C LYS A 49 -7.05 -17.54 -17.29
N MET A 50 -5.77 -17.27 -17.04
CA MET A 50 -4.90 -16.56 -17.99
C MET A 50 -4.62 -17.42 -19.24
N ALA A 51 -4.48 -18.73 -19.10
CA ALA A 51 -4.26 -19.63 -20.23
C ALA A 51 -5.47 -19.69 -21.15
N ALA A 52 -6.70 -19.61 -20.61
CA ALA A 52 -7.93 -19.53 -21.39
C ALA A 52 -8.02 -18.27 -22.27
N THR A 53 -7.33 -17.18 -21.89
CA THR A 53 -7.20 -15.96 -22.70
C THR A 53 -5.95 -15.95 -23.58
N GLY A 54 -5.23 -17.08 -23.69
CA GLY A 54 -4.03 -17.24 -24.51
C GLY A 54 -2.71 -16.95 -23.80
N ILE A 55 -2.73 -16.55 -22.52
CA ILE A 55 -1.55 -16.13 -21.76
C ILE A 55 -1.01 -17.30 -20.93
N LYS A 56 0.15 -17.84 -21.31
CA LYS A 56 0.76 -18.99 -20.62
C LYS A 56 1.86 -18.56 -19.66
N ARG A 57 1.56 -18.56 -18.35
CA ARG A 57 2.50 -18.23 -17.26
C ARG A 57 2.41 -19.28 -16.15
N ASP A 58 3.56 -19.79 -15.68
CA ASP A 58 3.60 -20.70 -14.54
C ASP A 58 3.16 -19.98 -13.25
N TRP A 59 2.44 -20.68 -12.38
CA TRP A 59 1.88 -20.11 -11.15
C TRP A 59 2.98 -19.57 -10.22
N LYS A 60 4.19 -20.16 -10.22
CA LYS A 60 5.33 -19.68 -9.42
C LYS A 60 5.85 -18.35 -9.94
N ASP A 61 5.83 -18.17 -11.26
CA ASP A 61 6.26 -16.93 -11.90
C ASP A 61 5.28 -15.80 -11.63
N ILE A 62 3.98 -16.09 -11.68
CA ILE A 62 2.92 -15.13 -11.32
C ILE A 62 3.07 -14.72 -9.85
N ARG A 63 3.14 -15.70 -8.94
CA ARG A 63 3.33 -15.44 -7.50
C ARG A 63 4.58 -14.62 -7.24
N GLY A 64 5.72 -15.00 -7.84
CA GLY A 64 6.98 -14.29 -7.67
C GLY A 64 6.94 -12.87 -8.25
N ALA A 65 6.25 -12.66 -9.36
CA ALA A 65 6.05 -11.33 -9.94
C ALA A 65 5.23 -10.43 -9.01
N TYR A 66 4.10 -10.94 -8.52
CA TYR A 66 3.26 -10.21 -7.58
C TYR A 66 4.00 -9.83 -6.29
N GLN A 67 4.78 -10.74 -5.71
CA GLN A 67 5.62 -10.43 -4.54
C GLN A 67 6.62 -9.30 -4.81
N ARG A 68 7.22 -9.27 -6.01
CA ARG A 68 8.12 -8.16 -6.41
C ARG A 68 7.37 -6.85 -6.56
N TRP A 69 6.17 -6.85 -7.15
CA TRP A 69 5.34 -5.64 -7.28
C TRP A 69 4.93 -5.11 -5.92
N LYS A 70 4.55 -5.98 -4.99
CA LYS A 70 4.22 -5.60 -3.61
C LYS A 70 5.40 -4.93 -2.89
N LEU A 71 6.60 -5.50 -3.03
CA LEU A 71 7.80 -4.89 -2.46
C LEU A 71 8.14 -3.55 -3.12
N ALA A 72 7.98 -3.46 -4.44
CA ALA A 72 8.19 -2.21 -5.18
C ALA A 72 7.20 -1.13 -4.75
N ALA A 73 5.90 -1.46 -4.67
CA ALA A 73 4.85 -0.56 -4.20
C ALA A 73 5.14 -0.04 -2.80
N LYS A 74 5.51 -0.93 -1.86
CA LYS A 74 5.90 -0.53 -0.49
C LYS A 74 7.05 0.46 -0.50
N LYS A 75 8.08 0.22 -1.29
CA LYS A 75 9.24 1.12 -1.41
C LYS A 75 8.84 2.47 -2.00
N THR A 76 8.10 2.48 -3.10
CA THR A 76 7.70 3.71 -3.80
C THR A 76 6.79 4.57 -2.91
N ILE A 77 5.78 3.97 -2.27
CA ILE A 77 4.85 4.68 -1.38
C ILE A 77 5.57 5.21 -0.14
N SER A 78 6.40 4.40 0.52
CA SER A 78 7.19 4.85 1.68
C SER A 78 8.09 6.03 1.33
N CYS A 79 8.83 5.92 0.22
CA CYS A 79 9.72 6.98 -0.25
C CYS A 79 8.93 8.26 -0.59
N TYR A 80 7.82 8.13 -1.31
CA TYR A 80 6.94 9.26 -1.64
C TYR A 80 6.43 9.96 -0.38
N ARG A 81 5.95 9.21 0.63
CA ARG A 81 5.46 9.77 1.91
C ARG A 81 6.54 10.52 2.68
N LYS A 82 7.75 9.97 2.76
CA LYS A 82 8.88 10.60 3.47
C LYS A 82 9.28 11.92 2.80
N HIS A 83 9.38 11.93 1.48
CA HIS A 83 9.83 13.09 0.73
C HIS A 83 8.76 14.15 0.48
N ALA A 84 7.47 13.80 0.54
CA ALA A 84 6.39 14.78 0.49
C ALA A 84 6.52 15.87 1.59
N THR A 85 7.19 15.54 2.70
CA THR A 85 7.44 16.46 3.83
C THR A 85 8.85 17.07 3.85
N GLY A 86 9.73 16.67 2.93
CA GLY A 86 11.13 17.11 2.90
C GLY A 86 11.35 18.27 1.93
N THR A 87 11.99 19.34 2.38
CA THR A 87 12.36 20.50 1.53
C THR A 87 13.73 20.35 0.85
N GLY A 88 14.26 19.11 0.74
CA GLY A 88 15.59 18.86 0.20
C GLY A 88 15.64 18.97 -1.32
N GLY A 89 16.59 19.74 -1.87
CA GLY A 89 16.79 19.98 -3.31
C GLY A 89 17.32 18.80 -4.13
N GLY A 90 16.92 17.57 -3.78
CA GLY A 90 17.23 16.37 -4.56
C GLY A 90 16.33 16.23 -5.81
N PRO A 91 16.68 15.32 -6.73
CA PRO A 91 15.85 15.03 -7.90
C PRO A 91 14.45 14.55 -7.48
N ALA A 92 13.44 14.93 -8.26
CA ALA A 92 12.07 14.50 -8.04
C ALA A 92 11.98 12.97 -8.03
N LEU A 93 11.29 12.43 -7.01
CA LEU A 93 11.08 10.99 -6.88
C LEU A 93 10.00 10.50 -7.84
N PRO A 94 10.08 9.23 -8.26
CA PRO A 94 8.99 8.63 -9.03
C PRO A 94 7.72 8.57 -8.17
N GLU A 95 6.64 9.13 -8.70
CA GLU A 95 5.32 9.05 -8.07
C GLU A 95 4.81 7.60 -8.06
N PRO A 96 4.13 7.16 -6.99
CA PRO A 96 3.47 5.85 -6.98
C PRO A 96 2.44 5.75 -8.11
N SER A 97 2.46 4.65 -8.83
CA SER A 97 1.48 4.36 -9.87
C SER A 97 0.13 3.95 -9.29
N GLY A 98 -0.94 4.01 -10.10
CA GLY A 98 -2.26 3.52 -9.69
C GLY A 98 -2.23 2.06 -9.21
N LEU A 99 -1.40 1.22 -9.84
CA LEU A 99 -1.20 -0.16 -9.43
C LEU A 99 -0.53 -0.29 -8.05
N ASP A 100 0.38 0.63 -7.70
CA ASP A 100 1.01 0.64 -6.37
C ASP A 100 -0.03 0.93 -5.28
N PHE A 101 -0.94 1.88 -5.53
CA PHE A 101 -2.04 2.18 -4.62
C PHE A 101 -3.00 1.00 -4.48
N THR A 102 -3.41 0.37 -5.57
CA THR A 102 -4.26 -0.83 -5.51
C THR A 102 -3.60 -1.95 -4.68
N ILE A 103 -2.30 -2.20 -4.86
CA ILE A 103 -1.60 -3.21 -4.06
C ILE A 103 -1.55 -2.81 -2.58
N SER A 104 -1.40 -1.52 -2.27
CA SER A 104 -1.42 -1.03 -0.89
C SER A 104 -2.78 -1.20 -0.20
N GLU A 105 -3.87 -1.06 -0.96
CA GLU A 105 -5.24 -1.28 -0.48
C GLU A 105 -5.54 -2.75 -0.20
N ILE A 106 -4.91 -3.67 -0.94
CA ILE A 106 -5.07 -5.11 -0.71
C ILE A 106 -4.47 -5.51 0.64
N CYS A 107 -3.30 -5.00 1.02
CA CYS A 107 -2.67 -5.32 2.31
C CYS A 107 -2.17 -4.09 3.07
N PRO A 108 -3.07 -3.22 3.58
CA PRO A 108 -2.67 -1.99 4.26
C PRO A 108 -1.72 -2.24 5.44
N GLU A 109 -1.90 -3.37 6.13
CA GLU A 109 -1.07 -3.80 7.26
C GLU A 109 0.42 -3.96 6.92
N ASP A 110 0.76 -4.22 5.65
CA ASP A 110 2.15 -4.37 5.22
C ASP A 110 2.84 -3.04 4.94
N PHE A 111 2.09 -1.94 4.87
CA PHE A 111 2.58 -0.59 4.55
C PHE A 111 2.67 0.32 5.78
N VAL A 112 2.34 -0.22 6.96
CA VAL A 112 2.64 0.43 8.25
C VAL A 112 4.16 0.43 8.44
N GLU A 113 4.71 1.61 8.70
CA GLU A 113 6.13 1.75 9.04
C GLU A 113 6.27 1.69 10.56
N ASP A 114 7.15 0.81 11.04
CA ASP A 114 7.47 0.73 12.46
C ASP A 114 8.21 2.01 12.90
N GLU A 115 7.80 2.55 14.04
CA GLU A 115 8.44 3.72 14.62
C GLU A 115 9.55 3.29 15.56
N ASN A 116 10.77 3.72 15.26
CA ASN A 116 11.92 3.52 16.13
C ASN A 116 12.33 4.88 16.72
N PRO A 117 12.21 5.10 18.04
CA PRO A 117 12.57 6.37 18.67
C PRO A 117 14.06 6.69 18.57
N HIS A 118 14.90 5.68 18.29
CA HIS A 118 16.34 5.83 18.07
C HIS A 118 16.73 5.94 16.59
N ASP A 119 15.75 5.95 15.68
CA ASP A 119 15.98 6.25 14.27
C ASP A 119 15.98 7.77 14.08
N SER A 120 16.95 8.29 13.31
CA SER A 120 17.16 9.73 13.09
C SER A 120 15.94 10.44 12.49
N ASP A 121 14.97 9.68 11.97
CA ASP A 121 13.72 10.15 11.36
C ASP A 121 12.53 10.21 12.36
N SER A 122 12.70 9.88 13.66
CA SER A 122 11.58 9.69 14.61
C SER A 122 10.72 10.92 14.93
N LEU A 123 11.13 12.12 14.50
CA LEU A 123 10.49 13.39 14.85
C LEU A 123 9.46 13.93 13.81
N ARG A 124 9.14 13.19 12.73
CA ARG A 124 8.51 13.80 11.54
C ARG A 124 7.05 13.44 11.21
N ARG A 125 6.29 12.75 12.06
CA ARG A 125 4.88 12.44 11.76
C ARG A 125 3.90 12.93 12.81
N THR A 126 3.30 14.10 12.58
CA THR A 126 1.98 14.44 13.13
C THR A 126 0.92 14.15 12.07
N ASN A 127 -0.12 13.40 12.44
CA ASN A 127 -1.14 12.88 11.54
C ASN A 127 -1.99 14.00 10.89
N PRO A 128 -2.31 13.93 9.59
CA PRO A 128 -3.49 14.58 9.04
C PRO A 128 -4.57 13.53 8.77
N THR A 129 -5.55 13.40 9.65
CA THR A 129 -6.84 12.79 9.31
C THR A 129 -7.84 13.92 9.08
N LEU A 130 -8.49 13.88 7.92
CA LEU A 130 -9.39 14.90 7.37
C LEU A 130 -10.61 15.25 8.26
N ASN A 131 -10.94 16.55 8.21
CA ASN A 131 -12.25 17.21 8.27
C ASN A 131 -13.11 17.14 9.56
N THR A 132 -13.16 18.27 10.28
CA THR A 132 -14.45 18.90 10.61
C THR A 132 -14.32 20.42 10.42
N VAL A 133 -15.27 20.92 9.65
CA VAL A 133 -15.57 22.29 9.20
C VAL A 133 -15.25 23.40 10.21
N GLU A 134 -14.69 24.50 9.71
CA GLU A 134 -14.58 25.77 10.41
C GLU A 134 -15.94 26.27 10.91
N LYS A 135 -16.00 26.68 12.18
CA LYS A 135 -16.77 27.88 12.54
C LYS A 135 -16.01 28.64 13.62
N SER A 136 -15.41 29.75 13.19
CA SER A 136 -14.94 30.85 14.02
C SER A 136 -16.14 31.64 14.52
N GLU A 137 -16.38 31.70 15.83
CA GLU A 137 -17.07 32.83 16.45
C GLU A 137 -16.39 33.15 17.78
N ASN A 138 -15.92 34.40 17.86
CA ASN A 138 -15.26 35.03 18.99
C ASN A 138 -16.15 35.02 20.24
N GLU A 139 -15.56 34.78 21.41
CA GLU A 139 -16.09 35.32 22.65
C GLU A 139 -14.99 36.07 23.39
N VAL A 140 -15.06 37.40 23.31
CA VAL A 140 -14.25 38.35 24.07
C VAL A 140 -14.80 38.35 25.49
N THR A 141 -14.02 37.84 26.44
CA THR A 141 -14.30 37.96 27.87
C THR A 141 -14.19 39.43 28.30
N TYR A 142 -15.31 40.02 28.69
CA TYR A 142 -15.32 41.26 29.46
C TYR A 142 -15.24 40.92 30.96
N GLU A 143 -14.15 41.34 31.58
CA GLU A 143 -13.99 41.34 33.03
C GLU A 143 -14.99 42.33 33.64
N LEU A 144 -15.81 41.87 34.58
CA LEU A 144 -16.61 42.74 35.43
C LEU A 144 -15.85 42.92 36.74
N ASP A 145 -15.18 44.08 36.86
CA ASP A 145 -14.64 44.56 38.13
C ASP A 145 -15.77 44.74 39.17
N PRO A 146 -15.50 44.47 40.45
CA PRO A 146 -16.48 44.55 41.52
C PRO A 146 -16.63 45.99 41.97
N THR A 147 -17.85 46.51 42.08
CA THR A 147 -18.11 47.69 42.92
C THR A 147 -19.30 47.45 43.83
N THR A 148 -18.92 47.13 45.07
CA THR A 148 -19.56 47.30 46.36
C THR A 148 -20.53 48.47 46.49
N GLY A 149 -21.62 48.26 47.24
CA GLY A 149 -22.19 49.25 48.16
C GLY A 149 -23.48 49.90 47.73
#